data_AF-A0A382BNC1-F1
#
_entry.id   AF-A0A382BNC1-F1
#
_cell.length_a   1.000
_cell.length_b   1.000
_cell.length_c   1.000
_cell.angle_alpha   90.00
_cell.angle_beta   90.00
_cell.angle_gamma   90.00
#
_symmetry.space_group_name_H-M   'P 1'
#
loop_
_entity.id
_entity.type
_entity.pdbx_description
1 polymer ?
#
loop_
_entity_poly.entity_id
_entity_poly.type
_entity_poly.pdbx_seq_one_letter_code
_entity_poly.pdbx_strand_id
1 'polypeptide(L)'
;YIILDIIRQTGGTALTVSDREMLDAMNELASAEGIFAAPEGAATLVGLKKLIKQDFFHGHETIVLLNTGSGLKYLDVLDSL
;
A
#
# COMPACT_ATOMS: atom_id res chain seq x y z
N TYR A 1 -18.18 13.33 -6.40
CA TYR A 1 -16.72 13.38 -6.62
C TYR A 1 -16.30 11.98 -7.03
N ILE A 2 -15.73 11.78 -8.23
CA ILE A 2 -15.58 10.45 -8.86
C ILE A 2 -15.03 9.39 -7.90
N ILE A 3 -13.95 9.66 -7.17
CA ILE A 3 -13.35 8.69 -6.23
C ILE A 3 -14.28 8.37 -5.05
N LEU A 4 -14.86 9.39 -4.41
CA LEU A 4 -15.76 9.20 -3.28
C LEU A 4 -17.04 8.46 -3.69
N ASP A 5 -17.53 8.72 -4.90
CA ASP A 5 -18.72 8.06 -5.44
C ASP A 5 -18.43 6.57 -5.68
N ILE A 6 -17.27 6.22 -6.25
CA ILE A 6 -16.84 4.83 -6.45
C ILE A 6 -16.68 4.10 -5.12
N ILE A 7 -15.97 4.68 -4.14
CA ILE A 7 -15.78 4.07 -2.81
C ILE A 7 -17.13 3.69 -2.19
N ARG A 8 -18.12 4.60 -2.25
CA ARG A 8 -19.47 4.35 -1.71
C ARG A 8 -20.22 3.28 -2.49
N GLN A 9 -20.13 3.29 -3.82
CA GLN A 9 -20.82 2.32 -4.68
C GLN A 9 -20.28 0.90 -4.54
N THR A 10 -18.97 0.75 -4.29
CA THR A 10 -18.35 -0.58 -4.15
C THR A 10 -18.31 -1.09 -2.71
N GLY A 11 -18.81 -0.31 -1.74
CA GLY A 11 -18.68 -0.63 -0.31
C GLY A 11 -17.23 -0.59 0.18
N GLY A 12 -16.36 0.14 -0.52
CA GLY A 12 -14.96 0.30 -0.17
C GLY A 12 -14.74 1.24 1.02
N THR A 13 -13.47 1.51 1.32
CA THR A 13 -13.06 2.40 2.40
C THR A 13 -11.83 3.23 2.02
N ALA A 14 -11.47 4.16 2.89
CA ALA A 14 -10.25 4.96 2.78
C ALA A 14 -9.56 5.02 4.15
N LEU A 15 -8.23 5.03 4.15
CA LEU A 15 -7.41 5.14 5.34
C LEU A 15 -6.18 5.98 5.05
N THR A 16 -5.48 6.41 6.10
CA THR A 16 -4.24 7.17 5.99
C THR A 16 -3.02 6.29 6.21
N VAL A 17 -1.95 6.61 5.50
CA VAL A 17 -0.63 5.99 5.64
C VAL A 17 0.39 7.11 5.79
N SER A 18 1.32 6.97 6.74
CA SER A 18 2.43 7.91 6.92
C SER A 18 3.61 7.56 6.02
N ASP A 19 4.45 8.54 5.70
CA ASP A 19 5.65 8.34 4.91
C ASP A 19 6.57 7.27 5.50
N ARG A 20 6.71 7.26 6.83
CA ARG A 20 7.51 6.24 7.52
C ARG A 20 6.97 4.83 7.29
N GLU A 21 5.65 4.66 7.41
CA GLU A 21 5.01 3.36 7.14
C GLU A 21 5.22 2.92 5.68
N MET A 22 5.17 3.85 4.72
CA MET A 22 5.44 3.53 3.31
C MET A 22 6.86 3.03 3.10
N LEU A 23 7.85 3.71 3.69
CA LEU A 23 9.27 3.35 3.57
C LEU A 23 9.58 2.00 4.24
N ASP A 24 9.02 1.76 5.42
CA ASP A 24 9.17 0.47 6.12
C ASP A 24 8.54 -0.67 5.29
N ALA A 25 7.37 -0.44 4.68
CA ALA A 25 6.71 -1.41 3.81
C ALA A 25 7.44 -1.62 2.47
N MET A 26 8.11 -0.60 1.91
CA MET A 26 8.97 -0.77 0.74
C MET A 26 10.09 -1.75 1.03
N ASN A 27 10.75 -1.59 2.19
CA ASN A 27 11.84 -2.45 2.61
C ASN A 27 11.36 -3.89 2.85
N GLU A 28 10.18 -4.04 3.44
CA GLU A 28 9.53 -5.34 3.60
C GLU A 28 9.24 -6.04 2.26
N LEU A 29 8.61 -5.36 1.30
CA LEU A 29 8.35 -5.93 -0.03
C LEU A 29 9.63 -6.34 -0.75
N ALA A 30 10.68 -5.53 -0.63
CA ALA A 30 11.98 -5.81 -1.25
C ALA A 30 12.64 -7.04 -0.62
N SER A 31 12.63 -7.14 0.72
CA SER A 31 13.32 -8.21 1.45
C SER A 31 12.56 -9.54 1.47
N ALA A 32 11.23 -9.51 1.51
CA ALA A 32 10.41 -10.72 1.55
C ALA A 32 10.12 -11.29 0.14
N GLU A 33 9.81 -10.42 -0.82
CA GLU A 33 9.30 -10.82 -2.13
C GLU A 33 10.21 -10.42 -3.31
N GLY A 34 11.30 -9.69 -3.04
CA GLY A 34 12.17 -9.16 -4.10
C GLY A 34 11.51 -8.04 -4.93
N ILE A 35 10.45 -7.42 -4.41
CA ILE A 35 9.69 -6.38 -5.12
C ILE A 35 10.10 -5.01 -4.62
N PHE A 36 10.84 -4.27 -5.43
CA PHE A 36 11.20 -2.88 -5.15
C PHE A 36 10.12 -1.89 -5.64
N ALA A 37 9.00 -1.87 -4.92
CA ALA A 37 7.85 -1.01 -5.20
C ALA A 37 8.14 0.48 -4.93
N ALA A 38 7.37 1.38 -5.54
CA ALA A 38 7.36 2.79 -5.16
C ALA A 38 6.68 2.99 -3.78
N PRO A 39 6.90 4.13 -3.07
CA PRO A 39 6.25 4.41 -1.79
C PRO A 39 4.73 4.26 -1.82
N GLU A 40 4.08 4.75 -2.88
CA GLU A 40 2.62 4.68 -3.07
C GLU A 40 2.15 3.24 -3.30
N GLY A 41 2.98 2.41 -3.93
CA GLY A 41 2.74 0.98 -4.06
C GLY A 41 2.86 0.26 -2.72
N ALA A 42 3.91 0.56 -1.96
CA ALA A 42 4.12 0.02 -0.62
C ALA A 42 3.03 0.47 0.38
N ALA A 43 2.45 1.65 0.19
CA ALA A 43 1.31 2.13 0.97
C ALA A 43 0.13 1.15 0.92
N THR A 44 -0.05 0.42 -0.19
CA THR A 44 -1.12 -0.59 -0.32
C THR A 44 -0.89 -1.78 0.60
N LEU A 45 0.37 -2.18 0.87
CA LEU A 45 0.69 -3.22 1.86
C LEU A 45 0.39 -2.74 3.28
N VAL A 46 0.69 -1.48 3.60
CA VAL A 46 0.31 -0.87 4.89
C VAL A 46 -1.20 -0.88 5.04
N GLY A 47 -1.93 -0.47 4.00
CA GLY A 47 -3.38 -0.47 3.97
C GLY A 47 -3.95 -1.87 4.20
N LEU A 48 -3.43 -2.88 3.49
CA LEU A 48 -3.80 -4.28 3.68
C LEU A 48 -3.63 -4.71 5.14
N LYS A 49 -2.45 -4.45 5.74
CA LYS A 49 -2.18 -4.82 7.14
C LYS A 49 -3.13 -4.13 8.12
N LYS A 50 -3.47 -2.86 7.90
CA LYS A 50 -4.44 -2.14 8.74
C LYS A 50 -5.84 -2.73 8.60
N LEU A 51 -6.28 -3.06 7.39
CA LEU A 51 -7.59 -3.65 7.12
C LEU A 51 -7.73 -5.08 7.65
N ILE A 52 -6.66 -5.89 7.59
CA ILE A 52 -6.61 -7.20 8.24
C ILE A 52 -6.80 -7.05 9.76
N LYS A 53 -6.10 -6.10 10.40
CA LYS A 53 -6.26 -5.84 11.85
C LYS A 53 -7.63 -5.32 12.24
N GLN A 54 -8.42 -4.85 11.29
CA GLN A 54 -9.78 -4.32 11.49
C GLN A 54 -10.86 -5.34 11.12
N ASP A 55 -10.49 -6.59 10.79
CA ASP A 55 -11.40 -7.63 10.32
C ASP A 55 -12.28 -7.17 9.14
N PHE A 56 -11.71 -6.35 8.24
CA PHE A 56 -12.45 -5.75 7.13
C PHE A 56 -12.82 -6.76 6.02
N PHE A 57 -12.01 -7.80 5.84
CA PHE A 57 -12.20 -8.82 4.79
C PHE A 57 -13.02 -10.01 5.30
N HIS A 58 -13.72 -10.70 4.40
CA HIS A 58 -14.60 -11.80 4.72
C HIS A 58 -14.18 -13.11 4.04
N GLY A 59 -13.83 -14.12 4.85
CA GLY A 59 -13.46 -15.43 4.34
C GLY A 59 -12.15 -15.40 3.56
N HIS A 60 -12.09 -16.15 2.45
CA HIS A 60 -10.89 -16.22 1.61
C HIS A 60 -11.07 -15.31 0.38
N GLU A 61 -10.41 -14.16 0.41
CA GLU A 61 -10.44 -13.18 -0.67
C GLU A 61 -9.10 -13.15 -1.43
N THR A 62 -9.15 -12.85 -2.73
CA THR A 62 -7.96 -12.55 -3.52
C THR A 62 -7.76 -11.04 -3.54
N ILE A 63 -6.61 -10.58 -3.04
CA ILE A 63 -6.30 -9.16 -2.88
C ILE A 63 -5.21 -8.76 -3.86
N VAL A 64 -5.43 -7.67 -4.59
CA VAL A 64 -4.46 -7.09 -5.51
C VAL A 64 -3.90 -5.80 -4.91
N LEU A 65 -2.59 -5.77 -4.67
CA LEU A 65 -1.85 -4.59 -4.28
C LEU A 65 -1.36 -3.86 -5.54
N LEU A 66 -2.03 -2.76 -5.91
CA LEU A 66 -1.73 -2.05 -7.15
C LEU A 66 -0.52 -1.11 -6.97
N ASN A 67 0.66 -1.62 -7.29
CA ASN A 67 1.87 -0.80 -7.36
C ASN A 67 1.90 0.01 -8.66
N THR A 68 1.97 1.34 -8.55
CA THR A 68 1.93 2.27 -9.69
C THR A 68 3.31 2.70 -10.19
N GLY A 69 4.40 2.33 -9.50
CA GLY A 69 5.75 2.77 -9.85
C GLY A 69 6.87 1.86 -9.33
N SER A 70 8.11 2.16 -9.68
CA SER A 70 9.28 1.45 -9.15
C SER A 70 10.00 2.29 -8.10
N GLY A 71 10.53 1.63 -7.06
CA GLY A 71 11.39 2.25 -6.05
C GLY A 71 12.66 2.87 -6.63
N LEU A 72 13.09 2.47 -7.83
CA LEU A 72 14.24 3.07 -8.54
C LEU A 72 14.08 4.58 -8.80
N LYS A 73 12.85 5.10 -8.75
CA LYS A 73 12.58 6.54 -8.88
C LYS A 73 12.84 7.35 -7.61
N TYR A 74 13.15 6.68 -6.50
CA TYR A 74 13.23 7.28 -5.15
C TYR A 74 14.59 7.01 -4.49
N LEU A 75 15.63 6.71 -5.28
CA LEU A 75 16.96 6.42 -4.74
C LEU A 75 17.53 7.60 -3.94
N ASP A 76 17.33 8.82 -4.42
CA ASP A 76 17.71 10.06 -3.73
C ASP A 76 17.02 10.22 -2.37
N VAL A 77 15.75 9.82 -2.27
CA VAL A 77 15.00 9.85 -1.02
C VAL A 77 15.52 8.79 -0.04
N LEU A 78 15.88 7.60 -0.54
CA LEU A 78 16.38 6.50 0.29
C LEU A 78 17.80 6.74 0.80
N ASP A 79 18.66 7.35 -0.02
CA ASP A 79 20.02 7.71 0.38
C ASP A 79 20.05 8.81 1.47
N SER A 80 18.92 9.50 1.67
CA SER A 80 18.76 10.60 2.62
C SER A 80 18.19 10.17 3.99
N LEU A 81 17.86 8.88 4.17
CA LEU A 81 17.25 8.30 5.37
C LEU A 81 18.28 7.53 6.22
#